data_AF-A0A286G7P0-F1
#
_entry.id   AF-A0A286G7P0-F1
#
_cell.length_a   1.000
_cell.length_b   1.000
_cell.length_c   1.000
_cell.angle_alpha   90.00
_cell.angle_beta   90.00
_cell.angle_gamma   90.00
#
_symmetry.space_group_name_H-M   'P 1'
#
loop_
_entity.id
_entity.type
_entity.pdbx_description
1 polymer ?
#
loop_
_entity_poly.entity_id
_entity_poly.type
_entity_poly.pdbx_seq_one_letter_code
_entity_poly.pdbx_strand_id
1 'polypeptide(L)'
;MGRTKKNKPRHKLRGLHDASQRRSARTRAAQIAWTPLEQACGCVVDWGWSSQTADPMTFTHWYTSCLTAPCPWHSTPVAGASGADLPDELVVQPRGTSVLLHARKAATDRHELGAELASRLAHVLEVADQGDEALLDDAPTGFRNWLIVNTTDPGQAWLDHELCEIILNQGRSALPWELLEHLPEQLLSSSPESPQPESAACNICFLSAANGGILCACGHDWTCHPGEVGRGEPCSHCPCTNMDHAWAIAHARKGPAQ
;
A
#
# COMPACT_ATOMS: atom_id res chain seq x y z
N MET A 1 59.90 -15.94 -37.28
CA MET A 1 58.71 -16.82 -37.22
C MET A 1 57.87 -16.40 -36.02
N GLY A 2 56.59 -16.07 -36.26
CA GLY A 2 55.76 -15.24 -35.38
C GLY A 2 55.11 -15.96 -34.19
N ARG A 3 55.01 -15.24 -33.06
CA ARG A 3 54.31 -15.65 -31.83
C ARG A 3 52.81 -15.79 -32.04
N THR A 4 52.26 -16.98 -31.83
CA THR A 4 50.83 -17.25 -31.72
C THR A 4 50.25 -16.69 -30.41
N LYS A 5 49.35 -15.71 -30.50
CA LYS A 5 48.50 -15.25 -29.39
C LYS A 5 47.37 -16.26 -29.16
N LYS A 6 47.33 -16.88 -27.97
CA LYS A 6 46.17 -17.67 -27.49
C LYS A 6 45.02 -16.72 -27.13
N ASN A 7 43.89 -16.85 -27.83
CA ASN A 7 42.64 -16.18 -27.47
C ASN A 7 42.07 -16.75 -26.16
N LYS A 8 41.84 -15.88 -25.16
CA LYS A 8 41.08 -16.23 -23.94
C LYS A 8 39.58 -16.31 -24.26
N PRO A 9 38.82 -17.21 -23.59
CA PRO A 9 37.41 -17.43 -23.90
C PRO A 9 36.54 -16.27 -23.36
N ARG A 10 35.77 -15.64 -24.26
CA ARG A 10 34.77 -14.59 -23.99
C ARG A 10 33.48 -15.09 -23.28
N HIS A 11 33.49 -16.30 -22.71
CA HIS A 11 32.27 -16.92 -22.16
C HIS A 11 31.86 -16.43 -20.76
N LYS A 12 32.73 -15.75 -20.00
CA LYS A 12 32.43 -15.35 -18.61
C LYS A 12 31.61 -14.07 -18.46
N LEU A 13 31.50 -13.23 -19.49
CA LEU A 13 30.76 -11.96 -19.40
C LEU A 13 29.24 -12.13 -19.65
N ARG A 14 28.83 -13.15 -20.41
CA ARG A 14 27.41 -13.41 -20.69
C ARG A 14 26.66 -13.88 -19.44
N GLY A 15 27.26 -14.78 -18.66
CA GLY A 15 26.65 -15.31 -17.42
C GLY A 15 26.48 -14.28 -16.30
N LEU A 16 27.30 -13.21 -16.26
CA LEU A 16 27.14 -12.12 -15.30
C LEU A 16 25.99 -11.18 -15.68
N HIS A 17 25.77 -10.93 -16.97
CA HIS A 17 24.61 -10.19 -17.45
C HIS A 17 23.31 -10.95 -17.20
N ASP A 18 23.28 -12.26 -17.46
CA ASP A 18 22.11 -13.09 -17.20
C ASP A 18 21.82 -13.20 -15.69
N ALA A 19 22.84 -13.32 -14.83
CA ALA A 19 22.66 -13.33 -13.39
C ALA A 19 22.21 -11.98 -12.83
N SER A 20 22.69 -10.87 -13.39
CA SER A 20 22.27 -9.51 -13.04
C SER A 20 20.83 -9.22 -13.48
N GLN A 21 20.45 -9.62 -14.70
CA GLN A 21 19.07 -9.54 -15.18
C GLN A 21 18.13 -10.42 -14.37
N ARG A 22 18.51 -11.65 -14.03
CA ARG A 22 17.72 -12.53 -13.14
C ARG A 22 17.60 -11.95 -11.73
N ARG A 23 18.64 -11.32 -11.19
CA ARG A 23 18.54 -10.60 -9.91
C ARG A 23 17.59 -9.40 -10.03
N SER A 24 17.71 -8.56 -11.06
CA SER A 24 16.83 -7.41 -11.28
C SER A 24 15.36 -7.82 -11.49
N ALA A 25 15.11 -8.90 -12.25
CA ALA A 25 13.77 -9.47 -12.43
C ALA A 25 13.21 -10.03 -11.12
N ARG A 26 14.05 -10.71 -10.32
CA ARG A 26 13.64 -11.23 -9.01
C ARG A 26 13.40 -10.12 -7.98
N THR A 27 14.14 -9.01 -8.05
CA THR A 27 13.90 -7.81 -7.22
C THR A 27 12.62 -7.09 -7.65
N ARG A 28 12.33 -7.00 -8.96
CA ARG A 28 11.06 -6.46 -9.47
C ARG A 28 9.86 -7.36 -9.12
N ALA A 29 10.00 -8.68 -9.23
CA ALA A 29 8.96 -9.63 -8.83
C ALA A 29 8.65 -9.56 -7.32
N ALA A 30 9.61 -9.19 -6.48
CA ALA A 30 9.41 -8.95 -5.06
C ALA A 30 8.71 -7.61 -4.73
N GLN A 31 8.50 -6.74 -5.73
CA GLN A 31 7.85 -5.43 -5.58
C GLN A 31 6.42 -5.41 -6.14
N ILE A 32 5.98 -6.50 -6.77
CA ILE A 32 4.64 -6.63 -7.33
C ILE A 32 3.80 -7.49 -6.37
N ALA A 33 2.74 -6.89 -5.82
CA ALA A 33 1.69 -7.61 -5.10
C ALA A 33 0.77 -8.28 -6.13
N TRP A 34 0.64 -9.60 -6.05
CA TRP A 34 -0.14 -10.40 -7.01
C TRP A 34 -1.46 -10.84 -6.40
N THR A 35 -2.56 -10.58 -7.11
CA THR A 35 -3.92 -10.90 -6.68
C THR A 35 -4.56 -11.81 -7.73
N PRO A 36 -4.92 -13.05 -7.38
CA PRO A 36 -5.59 -13.94 -8.32
C PRO A 36 -7.06 -13.54 -8.42
N LEU A 37 -7.57 -13.38 -9.63
CA LEU A 37 -8.99 -13.12 -9.87
C LEU A 37 -9.49 -14.01 -11.00
N GLU A 38 -10.56 -14.76 -10.73
CA GLU A 38 -11.29 -15.48 -11.76
C GLU A 38 -11.96 -14.50 -12.73
N GLN A 39 -11.91 -14.86 -14.01
CA GLN A 39 -12.46 -14.11 -15.13
C GLN A 39 -13.72 -14.81 -15.65
N ALA A 40 -14.58 -14.10 -16.38
CA ALA A 40 -15.81 -14.68 -16.95
C ALA A 40 -15.59 -15.91 -17.85
N CYS A 41 -14.38 -16.12 -18.39
CA CYS A 41 -14.03 -17.31 -19.16
C CYS A 41 -13.59 -18.52 -18.30
N GLY A 42 -13.65 -18.42 -16.96
CA GLY A 42 -13.21 -19.44 -16.01
C GLY A 42 -11.69 -19.49 -15.76
N CYS A 43 -10.93 -18.55 -16.33
CA CYS A 43 -9.49 -18.45 -16.07
C CYS A 43 -9.20 -17.63 -14.84
N VAL A 44 -8.18 -18.01 -14.08
CA VAL A 44 -7.65 -17.20 -13.00
C VAL A 44 -6.41 -16.47 -13.46
N VAL A 45 -6.44 -15.15 -13.32
CA VAL A 45 -5.35 -14.24 -13.69
C VAL A 45 -4.77 -13.63 -12.42
N ASP A 46 -3.46 -13.76 -12.22
CA ASP A 46 -2.74 -13.02 -11.19
C ASP A 46 -2.50 -11.60 -11.72
N TRP A 47 -3.23 -10.63 -11.17
CA TRP A 47 -3.05 -9.21 -11.46
C TRP A 47 -2.01 -8.62 -10.51
N GLY A 48 -1.03 -7.92 -11.07
CA GLY A 48 0.10 -7.38 -10.36
C GLY A 48 -0.01 -5.88 -10.12
N TRP A 49 0.03 -5.48 -8.84
CA TRP A 49 0.14 -4.09 -8.39
C TRP A 49 1.56 -3.77 -7.93
N SER A 50 2.10 -2.61 -8.30
CA SER A 50 3.43 -2.15 -7.86
C SER A 50 3.35 -0.76 -7.25
N SER A 51 3.67 -0.65 -5.96
CA SER A 51 3.71 0.61 -5.21
C SER A 51 4.81 1.58 -5.67
N GLN A 52 5.76 1.12 -6.48
CA GLN A 52 6.81 1.98 -7.05
C GLN A 52 6.35 2.75 -8.28
N THR A 53 5.30 2.28 -8.93
CA THR A 53 4.84 2.79 -10.23
C THR A 53 3.45 3.39 -10.16
N ALA A 54 2.80 3.31 -9.00
CA ALA A 54 1.41 3.65 -8.87
C ALA A 54 1.16 4.24 -7.47
N ASP A 55 0.71 5.49 -7.45
CA ASP A 55 0.32 6.21 -6.25
C ASP A 55 -1.02 5.66 -5.70
N PRO A 56 -1.38 5.94 -4.42
CA PRO A 56 -2.65 5.48 -3.85
C PRO A 56 -3.89 5.90 -4.64
N MET A 57 -3.87 7.04 -5.33
CA MET A 57 -5.00 7.50 -6.17
C MET A 57 -5.17 6.63 -7.42
N THR A 58 -4.06 6.14 -7.98
CA THR A 58 -4.09 5.19 -9.09
C THR A 58 -4.49 3.79 -8.68
N PHE A 59 -4.45 3.46 -7.38
CA PHE A 59 -4.89 2.16 -6.88
C PHE A 59 -6.39 1.95 -7.10
N THR A 60 -7.20 2.98 -6.86
CA THR A 60 -8.64 2.97 -7.09
C THR A 60 -8.99 2.69 -8.55
N HIS A 61 -8.29 3.38 -9.46
CA HIS A 61 -8.44 3.15 -10.89
C HIS A 61 -7.93 1.76 -11.30
N TRP A 62 -6.86 1.27 -10.67
CA TRP A 62 -6.25 -0.02 -11.01
C TRP A 62 -7.18 -1.20 -10.72
N TYR A 63 -7.74 -1.32 -9.51
CA TYR A 63 -8.58 -2.49 -9.20
C TYR A 63 -9.87 -2.47 -10.04
N THR A 64 -10.45 -1.29 -10.29
CA THR A 64 -11.62 -1.11 -11.16
C THR A 64 -11.30 -1.56 -12.59
N SER A 65 -10.06 -1.32 -13.04
CA SER A 65 -9.60 -1.75 -14.35
C SER A 65 -9.36 -3.25 -14.42
N CYS A 66 -8.86 -3.90 -13.37
CA CYS A 66 -8.69 -5.36 -13.30
C CYS A 66 -10.03 -6.11 -13.45
N LEU A 67 -11.10 -5.53 -12.94
CA LEU A 67 -12.45 -6.10 -12.98
C LEU A 67 -13.09 -6.11 -14.37
N THR A 68 -12.81 -5.07 -15.13
CA THR A 68 -13.39 -4.87 -16.47
C THR A 68 -12.46 -5.35 -17.58
N ALA A 69 -11.20 -5.65 -17.24
CA ALA A 69 -10.22 -6.16 -18.18
C ALA A 69 -10.60 -7.60 -18.62
N PRO A 70 -10.77 -7.86 -19.93
CA PRO A 70 -11.04 -9.20 -20.39
C PRO A 70 -9.79 -10.08 -20.24
N CYS A 71 -9.99 -11.40 -20.05
CA CYS A 71 -8.90 -12.35 -19.92
C CYS A 71 -7.93 -12.26 -21.12
N PRO A 72 -6.62 -11.97 -20.92
CA PRO A 72 -5.68 -11.79 -22.03
C PRO A 72 -5.56 -13.00 -22.96
N TRP A 73 -5.69 -14.21 -22.42
CA TRP A 73 -5.46 -15.46 -23.17
C TRP A 73 -6.72 -16.02 -23.87
N HIS A 74 -7.92 -15.54 -23.52
CA HIS A 74 -9.17 -16.04 -24.11
C HIS A 74 -10.08 -14.96 -24.68
N SER A 75 -9.67 -13.69 -24.61
CA SER A 75 -10.36 -12.59 -25.25
C SER A 75 -9.95 -12.43 -26.72
N THR A 76 -10.68 -11.57 -27.43
CA THR A 76 -10.42 -11.27 -28.85
C THR A 76 -8.96 -10.83 -29.04
N PRO A 77 -8.29 -11.26 -30.13
CA PRO A 77 -6.85 -11.05 -30.35
C PRO A 77 -6.38 -9.63 -30.01
N VAL A 78 -5.52 -9.50 -29.02
CA VAL A 78 -4.81 -8.25 -28.75
C VAL A 78 -3.72 -8.11 -29.82
N ALA A 79 -3.76 -7.04 -30.62
CA ALA A 79 -2.81 -6.78 -31.71
C ALA A 79 -2.70 -7.93 -32.76
N GLY A 80 -3.75 -8.73 -32.94
CA GLY A 80 -3.80 -9.77 -33.98
C GLY A 80 -3.15 -11.11 -33.63
N ALA A 81 -2.61 -11.27 -32.41
CA ALA A 81 -2.14 -12.56 -31.90
C ALA A 81 -3.26 -13.31 -31.18
N SER A 82 -3.35 -14.62 -31.41
CA SER A 82 -4.23 -15.49 -30.63
C SER A 82 -3.77 -15.52 -29.18
N GLY A 83 -4.70 -15.57 -28.22
CA GLY A 83 -4.34 -15.62 -26.81
C GLY A 83 -3.50 -16.85 -26.42
N ALA A 84 -3.55 -17.93 -27.21
CA ALA A 84 -2.70 -19.11 -27.04
C ALA A 84 -1.20 -18.85 -27.31
N ASP A 85 -0.87 -17.83 -28.11
CA ASP A 85 0.50 -17.47 -28.50
C ASP A 85 1.11 -16.40 -27.57
N LEU A 86 0.31 -15.87 -26.62
CA LEU A 86 0.78 -14.88 -25.66
C LEU A 86 1.67 -15.52 -24.59
N PRO A 87 2.70 -14.79 -24.11
CA PRO A 87 3.51 -15.25 -22.98
C PRO A 87 2.66 -15.42 -21.72
N ASP A 88 3.17 -16.21 -20.76
CA ASP A 88 2.49 -16.46 -19.49
C ASP A 88 2.45 -15.21 -18.58
N GLU A 89 3.34 -14.24 -18.80
CA GLU A 89 3.37 -12.94 -18.11
C GLU A 89 3.43 -11.82 -19.15
N LEU A 90 2.61 -10.79 -18.95
CA LEU A 90 2.44 -9.68 -19.89
C LEU A 90 2.00 -8.40 -19.15
N VAL A 91 2.07 -7.28 -19.87
CA VAL A 91 1.53 -5.99 -19.40
C VAL A 91 0.32 -5.64 -20.26
N VAL A 92 -0.82 -5.42 -19.63
CA VAL A 92 -2.09 -5.05 -20.27
C VAL A 92 -2.34 -3.57 -20.04
N GLN A 93 -2.88 -2.88 -21.04
CA GLN A 93 -3.51 -1.58 -20.85
C GLN A 93 -5.02 -1.75 -21.10
N PRO A 94 -5.86 -1.75 -20.07
CA PRO A 94 -7.32 -1.81 -20.23
C PRO A 94 -7.84 -0.65 -21.06
N ARG A 95 -8.84 -0.91 -21.90
CA ARG A 95 -9.40 0.12 -22.79
C ARG A 95 -9.97 1.28 -21.98
N GLY A 96 -9.67 2.51 -22.41
CA GLY A 96 -10.15 3.71 -21.74
C GLY A 96 -9.36 4.10 -20.48
N THR A 97 -8.28 3.35 -20.16
CA THR A 97 -7.45 3.62 -18.98
C THR A 97 -6.03 3.97 -19.40
N SER A 98 -5.36 4.83 -18.64
CA SER A 98 -3.93 5.09 -18.75
C SER A 98 -3.08 4.14 -17.90
N VAL A 99 -3.73 3.20 -17.20
CA VAL A 99 -3.08 2.32 -16.22
C VAL A 99 -2.51 1.10 -16.93
N LEU A 100 -1.25 0.79 -16.64
CA LEU A 100 -0.61 -0.46 -17.06
C LEU A 100 -0.77 -1.50 -15.95
N LEU A 101 -1.38 -2.63 -16.29
CA LEU A 101 -1.57 -3.76 -15.40
C LEU A 101 -0.57 -4.86 -15.71
N HIS A 102 0.14 -5.35 -14.71
CA HIS A 102 0.85 -6.62 -14.85
C HIS A 102 -0.15 -7.76 -14.75
N ALA A 103 -0.07 -8.72 -15.67
CA ALA A 103 -0.93 -9.89 -15.68
C ALA A 103 -0.09 -11.14 -15.92
N ARG A 104 -0.38 -12.21 -15.19
CA ARG A 104 0.16 -13.54 -15.50
C ARG A 104 -0.90 -14.63 -15.30
N LYS A 105 -0.70 -15.78 -15.95
CA LYS A 105 -1.51 -16.96 -15.65
C LYS A 105 -1.29 -17.35 -14.18
N ALA A 106 -2.37 -17.50 -13.43
CA ALA A 106 -2.25 -17.98 -12.06
C ALA A 106 -1.77 -19.43 -12.04
N ALA A 107 -1.01 -19.79 -11.01
CA ALA A 107 -0.69 -21.18 -10.74
C ALA A 107 -1.95 -21.92 -10.27
N THR A 108 -2.06 -23.22 -10.56
CA THR A 108 -3.27 -24.02 -10.31
C THR A 108 -3.71 -24.02 -8.84
N ASP A 109 -2.76 -23.94 -7.91
CA ASP A 109 -3.00 -23.85 -6.46
C ASP A 109 -3.62 -22.52 -6.00
N ARG A 110 -3.67 -21.51 -6.87
CA ARG A 110 -4.31 -20.21 -6.61
C ARG A 110 -5.71 -20.11 -7.21
N HIS A 111 -6.20 -21.14 -7.89
CA HIS A 111 -7.50 -21.07 -8.57
C HIS A 111 -8.67 -20.94 -7.59
N GLU A 112 -8.68 -21.72 -6.51
CA GLU A 112 -9.72 -21.65 -5.48
C GLU A 112 -9.78 -20.26 -4.84
N LEU A 113 -8.61 -19.71 -4.47
CA LEU A 113 -8.50 -18.35 -3.95
C LEU A 113 -9.00 -17.32 -4.99
N GLY A 114 -8.63 -17.49 -6.26
CA GLY A 114 -9.07 -16.58 -7.32
C GLY A 114 -10.59 -16.55 -7.52
N ALA A 115 -11.25 -17.69 -7.39
CA ALA A 115 -12.70 -17.81 -7.44
C ALA A 115 -13.36 -17.17 -6.20
N GLU A 116 -12.82 -17.42 -5.01
CA GLU A 116 -13.29 -16.81 -3.76
C GLU A 116 -13.20 -15.27 -3.82
N LEU A 117 -12.05 -14.73 -4.22
CA LEU A 117 -11.84 -13.29 -4.31
C LEU A 117 -12.72 -12.66 -5.39
N ALA A 118 -12.89 -13.32 -6.54
CA ALA A 118 -13.80 -12.83 -7.57
C ALA A 118 -15.26 -12.81 -7.08
N SER A 119 -15.70 -13.82 -6.35
CA SER A 119 -17.04 -13.88 -5.76
C SER A 119 -17.25 -12.79 -4.71
N ARG A 120 -16.30 -12.60 -3.79
CA ARG A 120 -16.39 -11.56 -2.75
C ARG A 120 -16.40 -10.16 -3.38
N LEU A 121 -15.58 -9.96 -4.41
CA LEU A 121 -15.52 -8.70 -5.14
C LEU A 121 -16.82 -8.39 -5.89
N ALA A 122 -17.40 -9.39 -6.56
CA ALA A 122 -18.70 -9.25 -7.22
C ALA A 122 -19.80 -8.87 -6.22
N HIS A 123 -19.83 -9.52 -5.04
CA HIS A 123 -20.76 -9.19 -3.97
C HIS A 123 -20.62 -7.74 -3.49
N VAL A 124 -19.40 -7.29 -3.17
CA VAL A 124 -19.17 -5.92 -2.70
C VAL A 124 -19.61 -4.88 -3.73
N LEU A 125 -19.37 -5.13 -5.02
CA LEU A 125 -19.80 -4.22 -6.09
C LEU A 125 -21.31 -4.23 -6.29
N GLU A 126 -21.95 -5.40 -6.20
CA GLU A 126 -23.41 -5.53 -6.27
C GLU A 126 -24.09 -4.78 -5.12
N VAL A 127 -23.54 -4.88 -3.90
CA VAL A 127 -24.02 -4.12 -2.75
C VAL A 127 -23.77 -2.62 -2.93
N ALA A 128 -22.63 -2.22 -3.48
CA ALA A 128 -22.35 -0.82 -3.79
C ALA A 128 -23.35 -0.22 -4.78
N ASP A 129 -23.76 -0.98 -5.80
CA ASP A 129 -24.78 -0.56 -6.78
C ASP A 129 -26.17 -0.38 -6.16
N GLN A 130 -26.44 -0.99 -4.99
CA GLN A 130 -27.69 -0.82 -4.24
C GLN A 130 -27.69 0.49 -3.40
N GLY A 131 -26.52 1.10 -3.19
CA GLY A 131 -26.35 2.37 -2.50
C GLY A 131 -25.67 2.26 -1.13
N ASP A 132 -25.31 3.41 -0.57
CA ASP A 132 -24.45 3.51 0.62
C ASP A 132 -25.05 2.83 1.87
N GLU A 133 -26.38 2.86 2.04
CA GLU A 133 -27.03 2.20 3.18
C GLU A 133 -26.79 0.68 3.17
N ALA A 134 -26.97 0.03 2.01
CA ALA A 134 -26.75 -1.40 1.87
C ALA A 134 -25.27 -1.75 2.08
N LEU A 135 -24.37 -0.91 1.58
CA LEU A 135 -22.93 -1.09 1.73
C LEU A 135 -22.50 -1.00 3.20
N LEU A 136 -23.04 -0.02 3.94
CA LEU A 136 -22.76 0.14 5.36
C LEU A 136 -23.41 -0.95 6.23
N ASP A 137 -24.52 -1.56 5.79
CA ASP A 137 -25.13 -2.67 6.52
C ASP A 137 -24.24 -3.92 6.60
N ASP A 138 -23.37 -4.11 5.61
CA ASP A 138 -22.35 -5.18 5.59
C ASP A 138 -21.11 -4.85 6.45
N ALA A 139 -20.98 -3.62 6.96
CA ALA A 139 -19.84 -3.20 7.77
C ALA A 139 -19.98 -3.60 9.26
N PRO A 140 -18.88 -3.99 9.95
CA PRO A 140 -18.88 -4.21 11.40
C PRO A 140 -19.44 -3.00 12.16
N THR A 141 -20.29 -3.22 13.17
CA THR A 141 -21.06 -2.13 13.79
C THR A 141 -20.15 -1.03 14.36
N GLY A 142 -19.06 -1.42 15.03
CA GLY A 142 -18.09 -0.49 15.60
C GLY A 142 -17.42 0.36 14.52
N PHE A 143 -16.95 -0.27 13.44
CA PHE A 143 -16.28 0.43 12.34
C PHE A 143 -17.24 1.28 11.52
N ARG A 144 -18.46 0.81 11.26
CA ARG A 144 -19.52 1.62 10.65
C ARG A 144 -19.77 2.91 11.42
N ASN A 145 -19.96 2.81 12.74
CA ASN A 145 -20.18 3.98 13.58
C ASN A 145 -18.98 4.93 13.54
N TRP A 146 -17.77 4.38 13.55
CA TRP A 146 -16.54 5.17 13.40
C TRP A 146 -16.50 5.92 12.06
N LEU A 147 -16.83 5.26 10.95
CA LEU A 147 -16.87 5.85 9.62
C LEU A 147 -17.89 6.99 9.54
N ILE A 148 -19.10 6.79 10.06
CA ILE A 148 -20.17 7.80 10.09
C ILE A 148 -19.73 9.08 10.83
N VAL A 149 -18.94 8.94 11.90
CA VAL A 149 -18.47 10.08 12.70
C VAL A 149 -17.25 10.76 12.07
N ASN A 150 -16.35 9.98 11.45
CA ASN A 150 -15.01 10.46 11.10
C ASN A 150 -14.76 10.67 9.60
N THR A 151 -15.73 10.35 8.74
CA THR A 151 -15.58 10.46 7.29
C THR A 151 -16.75 11.22 6.68
N THR A 152 -16.48 11.98 5.61
CA THR A 152 -17.50 12.71 4.85
C THR A 152 -18.36 11.77 3.99
N ASP A 153 -17.83 10.61 3.63
CA ASP A 153 -18.46 9.60 2.80
C ASP A 153 -18.17 8.20 3.38
N PRO A 154 -18.99 7.76 4.35
CA PRO A 154 -18.79 6.49 5.05
C PRO A 154 -18.92 5.27 4.12
N GLY A 155 -19.83 5.35 3.14
CA GLY A 155 -20.04 4.31 2.15
C GLY A 155 -18.79 4.10 1.31
N GLN A 156 -18.30 5.17 0.66
CA GLN A 156 -17.07 5.08 -0.13
C GLN A 156 -15.86 4.61 0.70
N ALA A 157 -15.73 5.08 1.95
CA ALA A 157 -14.63 4.67 2.81
C ALA A 157 -14.69 3.18 3.20
N TRP A 158 -15.88 2.61 3.41
CA TRP A 158 -16.04 1.17 3.63
C TRP A 158 -15.76 0.37 2.36
N LEU A 159 -16.24 0.84 1.20
CA LEU A 159 -15.96 0.22 -0.10
C LEU A 159 -14.46 0.15 -0.35
N ASP A 160 -13.74 1.27 -0.17
CA ASP A 160 -12.28 1.36 -0.32
C ASP A 160 -11.55 0.39 0.61
N HIS A 161 -12.03 0.23 1.86
CA HIS A 161 -11.48 -0.74 2.81
C HIS A 161 -11.63 -2.18 2.29
N GLU A 162 -12.85 -2.60 1.94
CA GLU A 162 -13.11 -3.97 1.47
C GLU A 162 -12.31 -4.30 0.20
N LEU A 163 -12.20 -3.34 -0.71
CA LEU A 163 -11.41 -3.50 -1.92
C LEU A 163 -9.92 -3.65 -1.61
N CYS A 164 -9.38 -2.89 -0.66
CA CYS A 164 -8.01 -3.09 -0.19
C CYS A 164 -7.80 -4.49 0.39
N GLU A 165 -8.73 -4.98 1.22
CA GLU A 165 -8.65 -6.30 1.84
C GLU A 165 -8.69 -7.42 0.79
N ILE A 166 -9.60 -7.34 -0.17
CA ILE A 166 -9.72 -8.32 -1.26
C ILE A 166 -8.46 -8.29 -2.14
N ILE A 167 -8.05 -7.10 -2.57
CA ILE A 167 -7.04 -6.94 -3.60
C ILE A 167 -5.62 -7.04 -3.04
N LEU A 168 -5.26 -6.19 -2.06
CA LEU A 168 -3.90 -6.14 -1.54
C LEU A 168 -3.63 -7.27 -0.56
N ASN A 169 -4.63 -7.61 0.26
CA ASN A 169 -4.46 -8.64 1.29
C ASN A 169 -4.96 -10.02 0.84
N GLN A 170 -5.39 -10.17 -0.43
CA GLN A 170 -5.88 -11.43 -0.99
C GLN A 170 -7.00 -12.02 -0.13
N GLY A 171 -7.93 -11.17 0.32
CA GLY A 171 -9.08 -11.52 1.14
C GLY A 171 -8.79 -11.70 2.63
N ARG A 172 -7.52 -11.61 3.05
CA ARG A 172 -7.14 -11.72 4.46
C ARG A 172 -7.36 -10.39 5.15
N SER A 173 -8.18 -10.38 6.18
CA SER A 173 -8.40 -9.15 6.94
C SER A 173 -7.13 -8.70 7.67
N ALA A 174 -6.66 -7.48 7.42
CA ALA A 174 -5.55 -6.87 8.15
C ALA A 174 -5.89 -6.63 9.64
N LEU A 175 -7.18 -6.43 9.95
CA LEU A 175 -7.71 -6.26 11.29
C LEU A 175 -8.83 -7.27 11.55
N PRO A 176 -8.70 -8.16 12.55
CA PRO A 176 -9.76 -9.10 12.89
C PRO A 176 -11.13 -8.44 13.03
N TRP A 177 -12.16 -9.13 12.55
CA TRP A 177 -13.55 -8.64 12.59
C TRP A 177 -13.96 -8.23 14.01
N GLU A 178 -13.54 -8.98 15.02
CA GLU A 178 -13.84 -8.71 16.42
C GLU A 178 -13.29 -7.35 16.89
N LEU A 179 -12.16 -6.91 16.34
CA LEU A 179 -11.59 -5.60 16.65
C LEU A 179 -12.36 -4.47 15.95
N LEU A 180 -12.85 -4.72 14.74
CA LEU A 180 -13.68 -3.76 14.01
C LEU A 180 -15.09 -3.64 14.61
N GLU A 181 -15.64 -4.75 15.11
CA GLU A 181 -16.93 -4.78 15.79
C GLU A 181 -16.87 -4.04 17.15
N HIS A 182 -15.74 -4.15 17.85
CA HIS A 182 -15.54 -3.60 19.20
C HIS A 182 -14.50 -2.48 19.23
N LEU A 183 -14.61 -1.51 18.31
CA LEU A 183 -13.75 -0.34 18.35
C LEU A 183 -13.91 0.43 19.67
N PRO A 184 -12.80 0.86 20.30
CA PRO A 184 -12.86 1.64 21.54
C PRO A 184 -13.72 2.89 21.38
N GLU A 185 -14.61 3.15 22.33
CA GLU A 185 -15.50 4.34 22.34
C GLU A 185 -14.73 5.67 22.23
N GLN A 186 -13.46 5.67 22.66
CA GLN A 186 -12.54 6.81 22.55
C GLN A 186 -12.25 7.22 21.10
N LEU A 187 -12.36 6.30 20.14
CA LEU A 187 -12.23 6.56 18.70
C LEU A 187 -13.55 7.01 18.07
N LEU A 188 -14.69 6.70 18.70
CA LEU A 188 -16.03 7.08 18.24
C LEU A 188 -16.42 8.50 18.66
N SER A 189 -15.67 9.08 19.60
CA SER A 189 -15.79 10.49 19.94
C SER A 189 -14.99 11.29 18.91
N SER A 190 -15.66 12.13 18.12
CA SER A 190 -14.98 13.23 17.43
C SER A 190 -14.19 13.97 18.49
N SER A 191 -12.86 13.88 18.46
CA SER A 191 -12.01 14.58 19.45
C SER A 191 -12.48 16.03 19.51
N PRO A 192 -12.79 16.58 20.70
CA PRO A 192 -13.00 18.03 20.79
C PRO A 192 -11.74 18.65 20.22
N GLU A 193 -11.91 19.56 19.24
CA GLU A 193 -10.85 20.29 18.55
C GLU A 193 -9.65 20.47 19.48
N SER A 194 -8.69 19.54 19.39
CA SER A 194 -7.38 19.80 19.93
C SER A 194 -6.87 20.87 18.99
N PRO A 195 -6.56 22.09 19.46
CA PRO A 195 -6.04 23.12 18.58
C PRO A 195 -4.78 22.54 17.94
N GLN A 196 -4.91 22.07 16.70
CA GLN A 196 -3.74 21.76 15.90
C GLN A 196 -3.01 23.10 15.81
N PRO A 197 -1.74 23.18 16.24
CA PRO A 197 -0.97 24.37 15.94
C PRO A 197 -0.88 24.43 14.41
N GLU A 198 -1.56 25.41 13.83
CA GLU A 198 -1.36 25.80 12.44
C GLU A 198 0.14 26.06 12.26
N SER A 199 0.75 25.32 11.34
CA SER A 199 2.18 25.27 11.02
C SER A 199 3.04 24.32 11.88
N ALA A 200 3.36 23.16 11.29
CA ALA A 200 4.45 22.28 11.71
C ALA A 200 5.84 22.84 11.29
N ALA A 201 6.06 24.14 11.48
CA ALA A 201 7.34 24.81 11.30
C ALA A 201 7.56 25.74 12.48
N CYS A 202 8.66 25.54 13.22
CA CYS A 202 9.01 26.44 14.31
C CYS A 202 9.23 27.86 13.77
N ASN A 203 8.54 28.87 14.31
CA ASN A 203 8.66 30.28 13.89
C ASN A 203 10.06 30.88 14.05
N ILE A 204 10.98 30.19 14.72
CA ILE A 204 12.38 30.60 14.89
C ILE A 204 13.28 29.99 13.81
N CYS A 205 13.06 28.72 13.44
CA CYS A 205 13.98 27.98 12.57
C CYS A 205 13.35 27.48 11.25
N PHE A 206 12.06 27.70 11.02
CA PHE A 206 11.28 27.32 9.82
C PHE A 206 11.38 25.85 9.38
N LEU A 207 12.00 24.98 10.20
CA LEU A 207 12.18 23.56 9.93
C LEU A 207 11.00 22.76 10.48
N SER A 208 10.54 21.80 9.68
CA SER A 208 9.52 20.84 10.06
C SER A 208 10.14 19.64 10.78
N ALA A 209 9.45 19.13 11.80
CA ALA A 209 9.82 18.02 12.68
C ALA A 209 10.02 16.65 11.98
N ALA A 210 10.20 16.63 10.66
CA ALA A 210 10.33 15.43 9.85
C ALA A 210 11.68 14.69 10.04
N ASN A 211 12.67 15.28 10.73
CA ASN A 211 14.03 14.74 10.84
C ASN A 211 14.40 14.14 12.21
N GLY A 212 13.41 13.71 13.01
CA GLY A 212 13.68 12.89 14.21
C GLY A 212 14.28 13.66 15.40
N GLY A 213 13.99 14.95 15.52
CA GLY A 213 14.35 15.78 16.67
C GLY A 213 13.60 15.40 17.96
N ILE A 214 14.06 15.92 19.09
CA ILE A 214 13.40 15.77 20.39
C ILE A 214 12.19 16.71 20.40
N LEU A 215 10.98 16.18 20.45
CA LEU A 215 9.76 16.98 20.43
C LEU A 215 9.24 17.24 21.85
N CYS A 216 8.72 18.44 22.12
CA CYS A 216 7.95 18.68 23.34
C CYS A 216 6.58 17.97 23.27
N ALA A 217 5.85 17.94 24.39
CA ALA A 217 4.50 17.35 24.42
C ALA A 217 3.52 18.01 23.43
N CYS A 218 3.77 19.27 23.05
CA CYS A 218 2.98 20.00 22.04
C CYS A 218 3.55 19.87 20.61
N GLY A 219 4.56 19.03 20.38
CA GLY A 219 5.08 18.74 19.04
C GLY A 219 6.15 19.71 18.52
N HIS A 220 6.66 20.64 19.33
CA HIS A 220 7.75 21.54 18.92
C HIS A 220 9.12 20.86 19.01
N ASP A 221 9.96 21.06 17.99
CA ASP A 221 11.34 20.55 17.97
C ASP A 221 12.26 21.37 18.89
N TRP A 222 12.89 20.68 19.84
CA TRP A 222 13.84 21.27 20.79
C TRP A 222 15.22 21.58 20.22
N THR A 223 15.52 21.16 18.98
CA THR A 223 16.76 21.57 18.30
C THR A 223 16.89 23.08 18.14
N CYS A 224 15.79 23.83 18.30
CA CYS A 224 15.75 25.28 18.26
C CYS A 224 15.85 25.92 19.67
N HIS A 225 16.18 25.16 20.72
CA HIS A 225 16.50 25.69 22.06
C HIS A 225 17.91 26.31 22.07
N PRO A 226 18.08 27.55 22.57
CA PRO A 226 19.40 28.13 22.73
C PRO A 226 20.15 27.48 23.90
N GLY A 227 21.27 26.81 23.62
CA GLY A 227 22.16 26.20 24.63
C GLY A 227 22.01 24.68 24.78
N GLU A 228 22.72 24.10 25.75
CA GLU A 228 22.62 22.67 26.08
C GLU A 228 21.32 22.38 26.85
N VAL A 229 20.57 21.37 26.42
CA VAL A 229 19.26 21.02 26.99
C VAL A 229 19.42 20.22 28.28
N GLY A 230 18.90 20.73 29.40
CA GLY A 230 18.87 20.08 30.71
C GLY A 230 17.53 19.41 31.04
N ARG A 231 17.55 18.35 31.86
CA ARG A 231 16.32 17.70 32.36
C ARG A 231 15.56 18.65 33.29
N GLY A 232 14.28 18.89 33.00
CA GLY A 232 13.41 19.78 33.77
C GLY A 232 13.40 21.24 33.30
N GLU A 233 14.08 21.56 32.20
CA GLU A 233 14.01 22.90 31.61
C GLU A 233 12.69 23.12 30.86
N PRO A 234 12.09 24.32 30.97
CA PRO A 234 10.87 24.68 30.26
C PRO A 234 11.14 24.89 28.77
N CYS A 235 10.17 24.55 27.92
CA CYS A 235 10.29 24.82 26.49
C CYS A 235 10.35 26.32 26.22
N SER A 236 11.29 26.79 25.41
CA SER A 236 11.37 28.21 25.02
C SER A 236 10.18 28.69 24.18
N HIS A 237 9.34 27.76 23.69
CA HIS A 237 8.23 28.04 22.78
C HIS A 237 6.85 27.82 23.40
N CYS A 238 6.75 27.09 24.52
CA CYS A 238 5.47 26.83 25.17
C CYS A 238 5.66 26.67 26.69
N PRO A 239 4.63 26.96 27.50
CA PRO A 239 4.65 26.78 28.97
C PRO A 239 4.59 25.29 29.40
N CYS A 240 5.05 24.40 28.52
CA CYS A 240 5.07 22.96 28.73
C CYS A 240 6.10 22.62 29.81
N THR A 241 5.66 21.93 30.86
CA THR A 241 6.45 21.71 32.08
C THR A 241 7.42 20.55 32.00
N ASN A 242 7.39 19.69 30.96
CA ASN A 242 8.18 18.46 31.05
C ASN A 242 8.78 17.90 29.75
N MET A 243 10.08 17.64 29.85
CA MET A 243 10.92 16.88 28.92
C MET A 243 10.79 15.35 29.11
N ASP A 244 10.11 14.89 30.18
CA ASP A 244 10.16 13.50 30.65
C ASP A 244 9.71 12.47 29.59
N HIS A 245 8.78 12.83 28.70
CA HIS A 245 8.29 11.91 27.68
C HIS A 245 9.23 11.78 26.47
N ALA A 246 9.89 12.87 26.07
CA ALA A 246 10.77 12.89 24.90
C ALA A 246 12.16 12.32 25.20
N TRP A 247 12.66 12.55 26.41
CA TRP A 247 13.96 12.04 26.85
C TRP A 247 13.98 10.51 27.01
N ALA A 248 12.89 9.92 27.52
CA ALA A 248 12.72 8.47 27.65
C ALA A 248 12.76 7.76 26.28
N ILE A 249 12.17 8.36 25.25
CA ILE A 249 12.15 7.80 23.88
C ILE A 249 13.52 7.95 23.20
N ALA A 250 14.21 9.08 23.39
CA ALA A 250 15.54 9.31 22.83
C ALA A 250 16.60 8.35 23.40
N HIS A 251 16.53 8.03 24.70
CA HIS A 251 17.41 7.04 25.33
C HIS A 251 17.05 5.59 24.99
N ALA A 252 15.78 5.26 24.75
CA ALA A 252 15.39 3.93 24.29
C ALA A 252 15.94 3.59 22.89
N ARG A 253 16.19 4.60 22.04
CA ARG A 253 16.79 4.44 20.71
C ARG A 253 18.31 4.38 20.69
N LYS A 254 18.98 4.89 21.72
CA LYS A 254 20.41 4.65 21.94
C LYS A 254 20.54 3.38 22.79
N GLY A 255 20.62 2.23 22.14
CA GLY A 255 20.92 0.96 22.81
C GLY A 255 22.15 1.07 23.73
N PRO A 256 22.30 0.16 24.71
CA PRO A 256 23.39 0.24 25.68
C PRO A 256 24.73 0.25 24.93
N ALA A 257 25.50 1.33 25.12
CA ALA A 257 26.82 1.48 24.54
C ALA A 257 27.72 0.32 25.03
N GLN A 258 28.28 -0.44 24.08
CA GLN A 258 29.54 -1.15 24.21
C GLN A 258 30.58 -0.44 23.37
#